data_AF-H1CY36-F1
#
_entry.id   AF-H1CY36-F1
#
_cell.length_a   1.000
_cell.length_b   1.000
_cell.length_c   1.000
_cell.angle_alpha   90.00
_cell.angle_beta   90.00
_cell.angle_gamma   90.00
#
_symmetry.space_group_name_H-M   'P 1'
#
loop_
_entity.id
_entity.type
_entity.pdbx_description
1 polymer ?
#
loop_
_entity_poly.entity_id
_entity_poly.type
_entity_poly.pdbx_seq_one_letter_code
_entity_poly.pdbx_strand_id
1 'polypeptide(L)'
;MPYDERTISELSESAEITPMGIQLEVNAEIFTTIHNLLWTVKDEVEIDRADESRLYSLWRTTIREMSLIELRKGHGLPMSTQVGMLQEAYNIETRYMTDQIFRPVNMKLARQMAERESGFHEDEMNDLFERTVWPSVKENKTGNQKHPMAFIIAGQPGSGKTRMSSMIIEEYGGNIIQSMSDNFRGFHPRFRQLLKKYGQYCACFSIEQGKYLSDLTMKKAAEGRYHILQEGSLENVAHTLDYISYLKDMGYEICVLLRACPKKESWKAIHQLFLQQRLKAPGLSRLITKDYHDKACMAFLSATNDLISQNLMDRLIIKSPKGLLYDSDDMPTERVSELLARRMVK
;
A
#
# COMPACT_ATOMS: atom_id res chain seq x y z
N MET A 1 -20.74 1.28 16.69
CA MET A 1 -20.17 0.26 15.79
C MET A 1 -20.20 0.75 14.37
N PRO A 2 -19.10 0.65 13.61
CA PRO A 2 -19.09 1.06 12.21
C PRO A 2 -19.99 0.17 11.33
N TYR A 3 -20.29 -1.04 11.80
CA TYR A 3 -21.04 -2.06 11.07
C TYR A 3 -22.37 -2.37 11.75
N ASP A 4 -23.42 -2.52 10.95
CA ASP A 4 -24.68 -3.11 11.38
C ASP A 4 -24.61 -4.65 11.36
N GLU A 5 -25.62 -5.31 11.92
CA GLU A 5 -25.69 -6.79 11.99
C GLU A 5 -25.58 -7.43 10.61
N ARG A 6 -26.18 -6.80 9.60
CA ARG A 6 -26.13 -7.26 8.21
C ARG A 6 -24.70 -7.24 7.68
N THR A 7 -23.97 -6.14 7.87
CA THR A 7 -22.58 -6.00 7.41
C THR A 7 -21.67 -7.00 8.11
N ILE A 8 -21.89 -7.29 9.39
CA ILE A 8 -21.13 -8.31 10.13
C ILE A 8 -21.39 -9.72 9.55
N SER A 9 -22.66 -10.03 9.20
CA SER A 9 -22.99 -11.28 8.52
C SER A 9 -22.30 -11.38 7.15
N GLU A 10 -22.40 -10.34 6.32
CA GLU A 10 -21.77 -10.28 5.00
C GLU A 10 -20.24 -10.38 5.09
N LEU A 11 -19.61 -9.76 6.10
CA LEU A 11 -18.17 -9.90 6.37
C LEU A 11 -17.79 -11.34 6.74
N SER A 12 -18.61 -12.01 7.55
CA SER A 12 -18.36 -13.39 7.98
C SER A 12 -18.47 -14.36 6.81
N GLU A 13 -19.51 -14.24 6.00
CA GLU A 13 -19.68 -15.03 4.77
C GLU A 13 -18.56 -14.75 3.76
N SER A 14 -18.19 -13.48 3.57
CA SER A 14 -17.11 -13.10 2.66
C SER A 14 -15.74 -13.62 3.14
N ALA A 15 -15.53 -13.79 4.45
CA ALA A 15 -14.27 -14.27 5.01
C ALA A 15 -13.95 -15.71 4.59
N GLU A 16 -14.96 -16.56 4.40
CA GLU A 16 -14.78 -17.96 4.00
C GLU A 16 -14.20 -18.09 2.59
N ILE A 17 -14.58 -17.17 1.69
CA ILE A 17 -14.19 -17.21 0.29
C ILE A 17 -13.04 -16.27 -0.04
N THR A 18 -12.59 -15.43 0.90
CA THR A 18 -11.55 -14.42 0.69
C THR A 18 -10.26 -14.84 1.39
N PRO A 19 -9.13 -14.97 0.68
CA PRO A 19 -7.84 -15.26 1.30
C PRO A 19 -7.53 -14.31 2.47
N MET A 20 -7.13 -14.87 3.61
CA MET A 20 -6.87 -14.11 4.84
C MET A 20 -5.93 -12.92 4.62
N GLY A 21 -4.89 -13.08 3.80
CA GLY A 21 -3.97 -11.98 3.52
C GLY A 21 -4.61 -10.80 2.78
N ILE A 22 -5.66 -11.01 1.97
CA ILE A 22 -6.43 -9.91 1.35
C ILE A 22 -7.28 -9.20 2.42
N GLN A 23 -7.85 -9.95 3.37
CA GLN A 23 -8.62 -9.37 4.47
C GLN A 23 -7.73 -8.44 5.32
N LEU A 24 -6.50 -8.87 5.62
CA LEU A 24 -5.53 -8.09 6.38
C LEU A 24 -4.96 -6.91 5.58
N GLU A 25 -4.78 -7.04 4.27
CA GLU A 25 -4.39 -5.93 3.39
C GLU A 25 -5.35 -4.75 3.50
N VAL A 26 -6.66 -5.02 3.48
CA VAL A 26 -7.70 -3.98 3.67
C VAL A 26 -7.63 -3.36 5.07
N ASN A 27 -7.38 -4.16 6.11
CA ASN A 27 -7.24 -3.61 7.47
C ASN A 27 -6.02 -2.67 7.57
N ALA A 28 -4.89 -3.05 6.97
CA ALA A 28 -3.69 -2.23 6.95
C ALA A 28 -3.95 -0.90 6.23
N GLU A 29 -4.62 -0.93 5.07
CA GLU A 29 -5.01 0.28 4.32
C GLU A 29 -5.92 1.21 5.15
N ILE A 30 -6.88 0.65 5.89
CA ILE A 30 -7.76 1.40 6.79
C ILE A 30 -6.96 2.09 7.89
N PHE A 31 -6.10 1.35 8.60
CA PHE A 31 -5.33 1.92 9.71
C PHE A 31 -4.34 2.98 9.24
N THR A 32 -3.69 2.77 8.09
CA THR A 32 -2.83 3.78 7.46
C THR A 32 -3.63 5.03 7.08
N THR A 33 -4.81 4.86 6.49
CA THR A 33 -5.64 6.02 6.10
C THR A 33 -6.13 6.81 7.31
N ILE A 34 -6.56 6.14 8.39
CA ILE A 34 -6.94 6.82 9.64
C ILE A 34 -5.75 7.58 10.22
N HIS A 35 -4.56 6.98 10.21
CA HIS A 35 -3.36 7.66 10.70
C HIS A 35 -3.10 8.95 9.92
N ASN A 36 -3.19 8.90 8.59
CA ASN A 36 -3.02 10.08 7.74
C ASN A 36 -4.11 11.13 7.96
N LEU A 37 -5.35 10.70 8.16
CA LEU A 37 -6.46 11.58 8.52
C LEU A 37 -6.16 12.35 9.81
N LEU A 38 -5.75 11.66 10.87
CA LEU A 38 -5.40 12.27 12.16
C LEU A 38 -4.26 13.28 12.01
N TRP A 39 -3.22 12.94 11.25
CA TRP A 39 -2.11 13.85 10.95
C TRP A 39 -2.55 15.09 10.18
N THR A 40 -3.52 14.95 9.27
CA THR A 40 -4.07 16.07 8.49
C THR A 40 -4.83 17.07 9.36
N VAL A 41 -5.44 16.64 10.47
CA VAL A 41 -6.19 17.52 11.38
C VAL A 41 -5.42 17.93 12.64
N LYS A 42 -4.16 17.50 12.79
CA LYS A 42 -3.35 17.68 14.00
C LYS A 42 -3.07 19.15 14.34
N ASP A 43 -3.11 20.03 13.34
CA ASP A 43 -3.00 21.49 13.52
C ASP A 43 -4.30 22.13 14.08
N GLU A 44 -5.43 21.42 14.07
CA GLU A 44 -6.75 21.91 14.51
C GLU A 44 -7.25 21.23 15.78
N VAL A 45 -6.92 19.96 15.95
CA VAL A 45 -7.40 19.13 17.04
C VAL A 45 -6.21 18.43 17.66
N GLU A 46 -6.07 18.56 18.98
CA GLU A 46 -5.06 17.83 19.74
C GLU A 46 -5.39 16.34 19.74
N ILE A 47 -4.50 15.53 19.15
CA ILE A 47 -4.66 14.08 19.08
C ILE A 47 -3.97 13.44 20.28
N ASP A 48 -4.69 12.60 21.02
CA ASP A 48 -4.12 11.83 22.13
C ASP A 48 -3.06 10.85 21.61
N ARG A 49 -1.84 10.93 22.19
CA ARG A 49 -0.75 10.01 21.87
C ARG A 49 -1.10 8.54 22.13
N ALA A 50 -2.01 8.26 23.06
CA ALA A 50 -2.49 6.91 23.33
C ALA A 50 -3.28 6.36 22.14
N ASP A 51 -4.09 7.19 21.47
CA ASP A 51 -4.83 6.80 20.28
C ASP A 51 -3.90 6.62 19.08
N GLU A 52 -2.91 7.50 18.88
CA GLU A 52 -1.88 7.34 17.83
C GLU A 52 -1.10 6.03 18.04
N SER A 53 -0.66 5.77 19.27
CA SER A 53 0.05 4.54 19.64
C SER A 53 -0.81 3.30 19.45
N ARG A 54 -2.11 3.38 19.79
CA ARG A 54 -3.04 2.27 19.62
C ARG A 54 -3.25 1.97 18.13
N LEU A 55 -3.48 2.98 17.31
CA LEU A 55 -3.65 2.81 15.87
C LEU A 55 -2.40 2.20 15.22
N TYR A 56 -1.21 2.66 15.61
CA TYR A 56 0.05 2.06 15.18
C TYR A 56 0.16 0.58 15.60
N SER A 57 -0.27 0.24 16.82
CA SER A 57 -0.32 -1.15 17.29
C SER A 57 -1.27 -2.02 16.47
N LEU A 58 -2.45 -1.52 16.10
CA LEU A 58 -3.39 -2.24 15.23
C LEU A 58 -2.76 -2.54 13.86
N TRP A 59 -2.08 -1.54 13.29
CA TRP A 59 -1.34 -1.67 12.04
C TRP A 59 -0.20 -2.69 12.17
N ARG A 60 0.66 -2.59 13.20
CA ARG A 60 1.78 -3.52 13.42
C ARG A 60 1.32 -4.97 13.60
N THR A 61 0.26 -5.21 14.38
CA THR A 61 -0.33 -6.55 14.51
C THR A 61 -0.79 -7.08 13.15
N THR A 62 -1.44 -6.25 12.35
CA THR A 62 -1.91 -6.64 11.01
C THR A 62 -0.76 -6.99 10.07
N ILE A 63 0.29 -6.17 10.03
CA ILE A 63 1.49 -6.43 9.23
C ILE A 63 2.19 -7.72 9.65
N ARG A 64 2.36 -7.94 10.96
CA ARG A 64 2.97 -9.16 11.49
C ARG A 64 2.20 -10.41 11.10
N GLU A 65 0.88 -10.41 11.26
CA GLU A 65 0.05 -11.55 10.89
C GLU A 65 0.05 -11.80 9.38
N MET A 66 0.05 -10.73 8.58
CA MET A 66 0.19 -10.82 7.14
C MET A 66 1.56 -11.41 6.73
N SER A 67 2.64 -11.06 7.43
CA SER A 67 3.98 -11.58 7.15
C SER A 67 4.08 -13.07 7.50
N LEU A 68 3.47 -13.49 8.61
CA LEU A 68 3.38 -14.90 8.99
C LEU A 68 2.60 -15.72 7.96
N ILE A 69 1.54 -15.18 7.37
CA ILE A 69 0.82 -15.85 6.27
C ILE A 69 1.72 -16.01 5.05
N GLU A 70 2.40 -14.95 4.61
CA GLU A 70 3.30 -15.01 3.44
C GLU A 70 4.48 -15.97 3.68
N LEU A 71 4.97 -16.07 4.91
CA LEU A 71 5.99 -17.03 5.35
C LEU A 71 5.44 -18.44 5.59
N ARG A 72 4.11 -18.64 5.54
CA ARG A 72 3.42 -19.90 5.89
C ARG A 72 3.71 -20.39 7.32
N LYS A 73 3.84 -19.44 8.24
CA LYS A 73 4.08 -19.65 9.67
C LYS A 73 2.90 -19.22 10.55
N GLY A 74 1.80 -18.75 9.97
CA GLY A 74 0.62 -18.32 10.72
C GLY A 74 -0.67 -18.43 9.90
N HIS A 75 -1.79 -18.30 10.61
CA HIS A 75 -3.14 -18.41 10.05
C HIS A 75 -3.86 -17.07 9.89
N GLY A 76 -3.25 -15.98 10.38
CA GLY A 76 -3.84 -14.64 10.41
C GLY A 76 -4.84 -14.44 11.55
N LEU A 77 -5.66 -13.41 11.41
CA LEU A 77 -6.60 -12.99 12.44
C LEU A 77 -8.03 -13.47 12.12
N PRO A 78 -8.75 -14.09 13.07
CA PRO A 78 -10.17 -14.39 12.89
C PRO A 78 -10.97 -13.13 12.56
N MET A 79 -12.05 -13.27 11.77
CA MET A 79 -12.87 -12.12 11.36
C MET A 79 -13.45 -11.37 12.57
N SER A 80 -13.82 -12.06 13.65
CA SER A 80 -14.28 -11.43 14.90
C SER A 80 -13.21 -10.51 15.52
N THR A 81 -11.94 -10.94 15.53
CA THR A 81 -10.82 -10.13 15.99
C THR A 81 -10.61 -8.92 15.06
N GLN A 82 -10.66 -9.13 13.74
CA GLN A 82 -10.55 -8.04 12.77
C GLN A 82 -11.67 -7.00 12.96
N VAL A 83 -12.92 -7.43 13.17
CA VAL A 83 -14.05 -6.54 13.44
C VAL A 83 -13.83 -5.73 14.72
N GLY A 84 -13.31 -6.35 15.78
CA GLY A 84 -12.92 -5.65 17.01
C GLY A 84 -11.87 -4.56 16.76
N MET A 85 -10.82 -4.87 16.00
CA MET A 85 -9.78 -3.90 15.64
C MET A 85 -10.33 -2.74 14.79
N LEU A 86 -11.22 -3.02 13.84
CA LEU A 86 -11.86 -2.00 13.00
C LEU A 86 -12.80 -1.11 13.82
N GLN A 87 -13.51 -1.68 14.80
CA GLN A 87 -14.31 -0.93 15.76
C GLN A 87 -13.46 0.02 16.60
N GLU A 88 -12.30 -0.42 17.08
CA GLU A 88 -11.37 0.45 17.80
C GLU A 88 -10.88 1.61 16.92
N ALA A 89 -10.49 1.31 15.68
CA ALA A 89 -10.05 2.33 14.74
C ALA A 89 -11.14 3.34 14.38
N TYR A 90 -12.39 2.88 14.18
CA TYR A 90 -13.55 3.77 14.01
C TYR A 90 -13.76 4.69 15.23
N ASN A 91 -13.64 4.15 16.45
CA ASN A 91 -13.80 4.96 17.67
C ASN A 91 -12.68 6.01 17.81
N ILE A 92 -11.46 5.67 17.38
CA ILE A 92 -10.34 6.62 17.33
C ILE A 92 -10.65 7.72 16.30
N GLU A 93 -10.97 7.37 15.05
CA GLU A 93 -11.29 8.35 14.00
C GLU A 93 -12.42 9.30 14.44
N THR A 94 -13.53 8.73 14.90
CA THR A 94 -14.75 9.50 15.22
C THR A 94 -14.66 10.34 16.49
N ARG A 95 -13.59 10.18 17.27
CA ARG A 95 -13.25 11.09 18.37
C ARG A 95 -12.76 12.44 17.87
N TYR A 96 -12.10 12.48 16.71
CA TYR A 96 -11.41 13.67 16.20
C TYR A 96 -12.06 14.28 14.96
N MET A 97 -12.79 13.48 14.18
CA MET A 97 -13.46 13.95 12.97
C MET A 97 -14.70 13.13 12.64
N THR A 98 -15.51 13.62 11.69
CA THR A 98 -16.60 12.83 11.13
C THR A 98 -16.06 11.64 10.34
N ASP A 99 -16.72 10.48 10.44
CA ASP A 99 -16.35 9.25 9.70
C ASP A 99 -16.15 9.48 8.20
N GLN A 100 -14.93 9.20 7.74
CA GLN A 100 -14.46 9.34 6.36
C GLN A 100 -14.36 7.99 5.62
N ILE A 101 -14.34 6.86 6.34
CA ILE A 101 -13.88 5.58 5.81
C ILE A 101 -15.00 4.53 5.79
N PHE A 102 -15.75 4.42 6.87
CA PHE A 102 -16.67 3.31 7.13
C PHE A 102 -18.07 3.57 6.54
N ARG A 103 -18.42 4.84 6.32
CA ARG A 103 -19.68 5.22 5.67
C ARG A 103 -19.69 4.94 4.16
N PRO A 104 -20.78 4.36 3.62
CA PRO A 104 -20.99 4.18 2.19
C PRO A 104 -20.87 5.48 1.39
N VAL A 105 -20.10 5.42 0.30
CA VAL A 105 -20.00 6.51 -0.67
C VAL A 105 -20.65 6.06 -1.97
N ASN A 106 -21.45 6.94 -2.59
CA ASN A 106 -21.91 6.66 -3.95
C ASN A 106 -20.72 6.66 -4.90
N MET A 107 -20.31 5.49 -5.40
CA MET A 107 -19.11 5.33 -6.23
C MET A 107 -19.08 6.23 -7.47
N LYS A 108 -20.24 6.47 -8.10
CA LYS A 108 -20.33 7.35 -9.28
C LYS A 108 -20.05 8.80 -8.89
N LEU A 109 -20.56 9.22 -7.73
CA LEU A 109 -20.32 10.54 -7.16
C LEU A 109 -18.86 10.69 -6.71
N ALA A 110 -18.31 9.69 -6.01
CA ALA A 110 -16.92 9.66 -5.55
C ALA A 110 -15.93 9.85 -6.70
N ARG A 111 -16.15 9.15 -7.82
CA ARG A 111 -15.30 9.29 -9.01
C ARG A 111 -15.38 10.69 -9.62
N GLN A 112 -16.58 11.25 -9.75
CA GLN A 112 -16.77 12.62 -10.26
C GLN A 112 -16.15 13.68 -9.34
N MET A 113 -16.21 13.46 -8.02
CA MET A 113 -15.57 14.30 -7.01
C MET A 113 -14.05 14.24 -7.16
N ALA A 114 -13.48 13.03 -7.20
CA ALA A 114 -12.05 12.82 -7.35
C ALA A 114 -11.52 13.49 -8.62
N GLU A 115 -12.13 13.24 -9.78
CA GLU A 115 -11.71 13.82 -11.06
C GLU A 115 -11.75 15.36 -11.07
N ARG A 116 -12.66 15.99 -10.30
CA ARG A 116 -12.78 17.46 -10.24
C ARG A 116 -11.86 18.10 -9.22
N GLU A 117 -11.66 17.45 -8.09
CA GLU A 117 -11.05 18.06 -6.91
C GLU A 117 -9.60 17.58 -6.68
N SER A 118 -9.14 16.55 -7.39
CA SER A 118 -7.79 16.02 -7.24
C SER A 118 -6.69 16.89 -7.85
N GLY A 119 -7.04 17.94 -8.58
CA GLY A 119 -6.08 18.87 -9.15
C GLY A 119 -5.40 19.69 -8.05
N PHE A 120 -4.07 19.65 -8.00
CA PHE A 120 -3.26 20.35 -7.01
C PHE A 120 -2.17 21.21 -7.67
N HIS A 121 -1.77 22.27 -6.97
CA HIS A 121 -0.56 23.01 -7.29
C HIS A 121 0.63 22.36 -6.59
N GLU A 122 1.79 22.30 -7.24
CA GLU A 122 2.97 21.67 -6.64
C GLU A 122 3.37 22.34 -5.31
N ASP A 123 3.35 23.67 -5.26
CA ASP A 123 3.69 24.41 -4.03
C ASP A 123 2.79 24.07 -2.82
N GLU A 124 1.46 23.92 -3.01
CA GLU A 124 0.57 23.55 -1.90
C GLU A 124 0.80 22.10 -1.45
N MET A 125 1.15 21.20 -2.39
CA MET A 125 1.44 19.82 -2.09
C MET A 125 2.81 19.67 -1.39
N ASN A 126 3.79 20.48 -1.78
CA ASN A 126 5.11 20.54 -1.14
C ASN A 126 5.02 21.08 0.29
N ASP A 127 4.20 22.11 0.54
CA ASP A 127 3.94 22.61 1.90
C ASP A 127 3.29 21.54 2.77
N LEU A 128 2.23 20.89 2.27
CA LEU A 128 1.59 19.75 2.96
C LEU A 128 2.58 18.62 3.23
N PHE A 129 3.46 18.33 2.26
CA PHE A 129 4.45 17.28 2.37
C PHE A 129 5.42 17.54 3.53
N GLU A 130 6.07 18.71 3.55
CA GLU A 130 7.06 19.04 4.57
C GLU A 130 6.45 19.19 5.96
N ARG A 131 5.25 19.76 6.06
CA ARG A 131 4.59 20.04 7.34
C ARG A 131 3.87 18.84 7.95
N THR A 132 3.31 17.97 7.12
CA THR A 132 2.38 16.94 7.58
C THR A 132 2.79 15.54 7.14
N VAL A 133 2.97 15.31 5.83
CA VAL A 133 3.20 13.95 5.29
C VAL A 133 4.56 13.39 5.72
N TRP A 134 5.65 14.15 5.56
CA TRP A 134 6.98 13.66 5.91
C TRP A 134 7.14 13.43 7.43
N PRO A 135 6.68 14.34 8.32
CA PRO A 135 6.64 14.09 9.76
C PRO A 135 5.88 12.83 10.16
N SER A 136 4.73 12.55 9.54
CA SER A 136 3.96 11.34 9.83
C SER A 136 4.68 10.08 9.32
N VAL A 137 5.20 10.11 8.10
CA VAL A 137 5.86 8.97 7.46
C VAL A 137 7.15 8.58 8.20
N LYS A 138 7.92 9.55 8.69
CA LYS A 138 9.18 9.29 9.42
C LYS A 138 8.99 8.98 10.90
N GLU A 139 7.77 9.09 11.42
CA GLU A 139 7.48 8.82 12.82
C GLU A 139 7.92 7.40 13.21
N ASN A 140 8.62 7.28 14.34
CA ASN A 140 9.18 6.02 14.84
C ASN A 140 10.18 5.33 13.89
N LYS A 141 10.79 6.06 12.95
CA LYS A 141 11.82 5.55 12.03
C LYS A 141 13.16 6.25 12.25
N THR A 142 14.23 5.50 12.06
CA THR A 142 15.61 5.92 12.28
C THR A 142 16.35 5.98 10.95
N GLY A 143 16.78 7.18 10.57
CA GLY A 143 17.60 7.43 9.38
C GLY A 143 19.08 7.19 9.63
N ASN A 144 19.94 7.71 8.75
CA ASN A 144 21.40 7.61 8.82
C ASN A 144 21.91 6.16 8.86
N GLN A 145 21.25 5.26 8.13
CA GLN A 145 21.70 3.88 7.99
C GLN A 145 23.07 3.85 7.29
N LYS A 146 24.00 3.06 7.85
CA LYS A 146 25.34 2.88 7.27
C LYS A 146 25.25 2.23 5.89
N HIS A 147 24.44 1.18 5.81
CA HIS A 147 24.15 0.41 4.60
C HIS A 147 22.64 0.48 4.34
N PRO A 148 22.13 1.59 3.77
CA PRO A 148 20.71 1.73 3.51
C PRO A 148 20.31 0.78 2.37
N MET A 149 19.18 0.10 2.57
CA MET A 149 18.61 -0.87 1.63
C MET A 149 17.37 -0.27 0.98
N ALA A 150 17.22 -0.44 -0.32
CA ALA A 150 15.98 -0.17 -1.03
C ALA A 150 15.38 -1.45 -1.59
N PHE A 151 14.14 -1.71 -1.20
CA PHE A 151 13.36 -2.86 -1.65
C PHE A 151 12.31 -2.39 -2.66
N ILE A 152 12.41 -2.88 -3.89
CA ILE A 152 11.47 -2.55 -4.96
C ILE A 152 10.63 -3.79 -5.24
N ILE A 153 9.37 -3.72 -4.85
CA ILE A 153 8.42 -4.81 -4.97
C ILE A 153 7.51 -4.58 -6.17
N ALA A 154 7.57 -5.50 -7.12
CA ALA A 154 6.85 -5.38 -8.39
C ALA A 154 5.98 -6.59 -8.70
N GLY A 155 4.87 -6.35 -9.40
CA GLY A 155 3.89 -7.37 -9.78
C GLY A 155 2.57 -6.76 -10.18
N GLN A 156 1.78 -7.47 -10.99
CA GLN A 156 0.49 -6.96 -11.44
C GLN A 156 -0.47 -6.68 -10.25
N PRO A 157 -1.51 -5.84 -10.42
CA PRO A 157 -2.57 -5.71 -9.44
C PRO A 157 -3.18 -7.08 -9.07
N GLY A 158 -3.44 -7.31 -7.77
CA GLY A 158 -3.96 -8.59 -7.27
C GLY A 158 -2.94 -9.72 -7.09
N SER A 159 -1.66 -9.53 -7.43
CA SER A 159 -0.64 -10.58 -7.28
C SER A 159 -0.22 -10.85 -5.82
N GLY A 160 -0.59 -9.96 -4.89
CA GLY A 160 -0.25 -10.03 -3.46
C GLY A 160 1.10 -9.40 -3.11
N LYS A 161 1.45 -8.27 -3.73
CA LYS A 161 2.65 -7.48 -3.42
C LYS A 161 2.70 -7.05 -1.96
N THR A 162 1.61 -6.50 -1.44
CA THR A 162 1.53 -6.00 -0.06
C THR A 162 1.76 -7.09 0.98
N ARG A 163 1.35 -8.33 0.69
CA ARG A 163 1.70 -9.49 1.52
C ARG A 163 3.20 -9.77 1.51
N MET A 164 3.86 -9.65 0.37
CA MET A 164 5.32 -9.77 0.26
C MET A 164 6.04 -8.63 0.99
N SER A 165 5.55 -7.40 0.85
CA SER A 165 6.03 -6.22 1.57
C SER A 165 5.97 -6.38 3.08
N SER A 166 4.92 -7.02 3.60
CA SER A 166 4.77 -7.25 5.03
C SER A 166 5.93 -8.04 5.65
N MET A 167 6.57 -8.93 4.88
CA MET A 167 7.78 -9.64 5.33
C MET A 167 8.93 -8.68 5.58
N ILE A 168 9.18 -7.77 4.63
CA ILE A 168 10.26 -6.78 4.72
C ILE A 168 9.95 -5.79 5.85
N ILE A 169 8.71 -5.30 5.94
CA ILE A 169 8.31 -4.39 7.02
C ILE A 169 8.53 -5.06 8.40
N GLU A 170 8.21 -6.34 8.53
CA GLU A 170 8.40 -7.08 9.78
C GLU A 170 9.87 -7.36 10.09
N GLU A 171 10.68 -7.69 9.09
CA GLU A 171 12.12 -7.89 9.21
C GLU A 171 12.83 -6.66 9.80
N TYR A 172 12.39 -5.47 9.41
CA TYR A 172 12.90 -4.19 9.94
C TYR A 172 12.09 -3.67 11.15
N GLY A 173 11.15 -4.45 11.70
CA GLY A 173 10.34 -4.06 12.86
C GLY A 173 9.49 -2.80 12.63
N GLY A 174 9.17 -2.46 11.38
CA GLY A 174 8.52 -1.20 10.99
C GLY A 174 9.48 -0.03 10.73
N ASN A 175 10.79 -0.19 10.98
CA ASN A 175 11.83 0.82 10.74
C ASN A 175 12.26 0.87 9.26
N ILE A 176 11.29 1.10 8.39
CA ILE A 176 11.49 1.22 6.94
C ILE A 176 10.48 2.24 6.38
N ILE A 177 10.93 3.15 5.53
CA ILE A 177 10.06 4.13 4.87
C ILE A 177 9.31 3.44 3.75
N GLN A 178 7.98 3.54 3.79
CA GLN A 178 7.12 3.02 2.75
C GLN A 178 6.72 4.14 1.80
N SER A 179 7.30 4.12 0.60
CA SER A 179 7.00 5.06 -0.46
C SER A 179 6.04 4.37 -1.44
N MET A 180 4.73 4.48 -1.18
CA MET A 180 3.71 3.78 -1.98
C MET A 180 2.53 4.71 -2.18
N SER A 181 2.11 4.92 -3.43
CA SER A 181 1.05 5.89 -3.75
C SER A 181 -0.24 5.72 -2.95
N ASP A 182 -0.67 4.48 -2.71
CA ASP A 182 -1.87 4.16 -1.93
C ASP A 182 -1.74 4.51 -0.43
N ASN A 183 -0.52 4.60 0.11
CA ASN A 183 -0.27 4.93 1.52
C ASN A 183 -0.55 6.40 1.87
N PHE A 184 -0.77 7.27 0.88
CA PHE A 184 -0.97 8.70 1.12
C PHE A 184 -2.44 9.11 1.11
N ARG A 185 -3.38 8.16 0.98
CA ARG A 185 -4.81 8.43 1.19
C ARG A 185 -5.04 9.04 2.57
N GLY A 186 -5.93 10.02 2.63
CA GLY A 186 -6.17 10.79 3.84
C GLY A 186 -5.32 12.06 3.93
N PHE A 187 -4.38 12.30 3.01
CA PHE A 187 -3.75 13.61 2.85
C PHE A 187 -4.39 14.39 1.71
N HIS A 188 -4.70 15.67 1.95
CA HIS A 188 -5.11 16.59 0.89
C HIS A 188 -4.84 18.06 1.30
N PRO A 189 -4.22 18.90 0.43
CA PRO A 189 -3.90 20.29 0.81
C PRO A 189 -5.15 21.12 1.12
N ARG A 190 -6.27 20.78 0.48
CA ARG A 190 -7.57 21.46 0.64
C ARG A 190 -8.59 20.68 1.48
N PHE A 191 -8.15 19.82 2.40
CA PHE A 191 -9.06 18.90 3.11
C PHE A 191 -10.26 19.61 3.75
N ARG A 192 -10.10 20.79 4.37
CA ARG A 192 -11.21 21.56 4.98
C ARG A 192 -12.31 21.89 3.98
N GLN A 193 -11.92 22.33 2.78
CA GLN A 193 -12.85 22.74 1.73
C GLN A 193 -13.64 21.52 1.24
N LEU A 194 -12.94 20.39 1.05
CA LEU A 194 -13.54 19.14 0.61
C LEU A 194 -14.47 18.54 1.67
N LEU A 195 -14.04 18.53 2.93
CA LEU A 195 -14.83 18.05 4.06
C LEU A 195 -16.12 18.87 4.20
N LYS A 196 -16.04 20.20 4.13
CA LYS A 196 -17.22 21.07 4.18
C LYS A 196 -18.17 20.88 3.00
N LYS A 197 -17.61 20.64 1.80
CA LYS A 197 -18.39 20.57 0.55
C LYS A 197 -19.06 19.21 0.34
N TYR A 198 -18.39 18.12 0.73
CA TYR A 198 -18.82 16.76 0.40
C TYR A 198 -19.02 15.85 1.61
N GLY A 199 -18.62 16.27 2.81
CA GLY A 199 -18.68 15.47 4.04
C GLY A 199 -17.61 14.39 4.15
N GLN A 200 -17.09 13.91 3.01
CA GLN A 200 -15.98 12.96 2.95
C GLN A 200 -14.95 13.40 1.92
N TYR A 201 -13.68 13.52 2.31
CA TYR A 201 -12.63 13.95 1.40
C TYR A 201 -11.63 12.86 1.01
N CYS A 202 -11.50 11.76 1.77
CA CYS A 202 -10.61 10.64 1.41
C CYS A 202 -10.91 10.08 0.01
N ALA A 203 -12.16 10.14 -0.43
CA ALA A 203 -12.59 9.76 -1.77
C ALA A 203 -12.01 10.67 -2.88
N CYS A 204 -11.60 11.89 -2.55
CA CYS A 204 -11.02 12.89 -3.45
C CYS A 204 -9.49 12.74 -3.56
N PHE A 205 -9.00 11.51 -3.69
CA PHE A 205 -7.56 11.24 -3.79
C PHE A 205 -7.24 10.52 -5.10
N SER A 206 -6.39 11.14 -5.92
CA SER A 206 -6.02 10.62 -7.24
C SER A 206 -4.72 9.82 -7.25
N ILE A 207 -4.55 9.03 -8.31
CA ILE A 207 -3.30 8.30 -8.60
C ILE A 207 -2.13 9.28 -8.78
N GLU A 208 -2.37 10.46 -9.37
CA GLU A 208 -1.33 11.47 -9.62
C GLU A 208 -0.81 12.07 -8.30
N GLN A 209 -1.71 12.44 -7.39
CA GLN A 209 -1.35 12.89 -6.03
C GLN A 209 -0.52 11.84 -5.29
N GLY A 210 -0.97 10.57 -5.33
CA GLY A 210 -0.25 9.47 -4.71
C GLY A 210 1.14 9.24 -5.29
N LYS A 211 1.32 9.35 -6.62
CA LYS A 211 2.63 9.26 -7.26
C LYS A 211 3.54 10.40 -6.85
N TYR A 212 3.04 11.63 -6.89
CA TYR A 212 3.82 12.82 -6.52
C TYR A 212 4.32 12.73 -5.06
N LEU A 213 3.44 12.40 -4.11
CA LEU A 213 3.82 12.23 -2.70
C LEU A 213 4.77 11.04 -2.47
N SER A 214 4.63 9.97 -3.26
CA SER A 214 5.58 8.85 -3.25
C SER A 214 6.97 9.30 -3.69
N ASP A 215 7.08 10.07 -4.78
CA ASP A 215 8.37 10.51 -5.29
C ASP A 215 9.06 11.47 -4.31
N LEU A 216 8.31 12.38 -3.68
CA LEU A 216 8.81 13.23 -2.60
C LEU A 216 9.29 12.41 -1.40
N THR A 217 8.50 11.42 -0.97
CA THR A 217 8.82 10.54 0.15
C THR A 217 10.09 9.75 -0.11
N MET A 218 10.27 9.19 -1.32
CA MET A 218 11.51 8.51 -1.66
C MET A 218 12.70 9.45 -1.55
N LYS A 219 12.65 10.62 -2.19
CA LYS A 219 13.80 11.53 -2.25
C LYS A 219 14.22 11.96 -0.84
N LYS A 220 13.24 12.33 -0.02
CA LYS A 220 13.47 12.73 1.37
C LYS A 220 14.01 11.57 2.23
N ALA A 221 13.54 10.34 1.98
CA ALA A 221 14.04 9.15 2.65
C ALA A 221 15.47 8.78 2.23
N ALA A 222 15.80 8.99 0.95
CA ALA A 222 17.15 8.78 0.41
C ALA A 222 18.14 9.76 1.02
N GLU A 223 17.79 11.05 1.06
CA GLU A 223 18.56 12.11 1.72
C GLU A 223 18.81 11.80 3.20
N GLY A 224 17.77 11.32 3.90
CA GLY A 224 17.85 10.90 5.29
C GLY A 224 18.49 9.52 5.52
N ARG A 225 18.91 8.82 4.46
CA ARG A 225 19.50 7.47 4.49
C ARG A 225 18.65 6.45 5.28
N TYR A 226 17.35 6.43 5.05
CA TYR A 226 16.46 5.40 5.63
C TYR A 226 16.47 4.13 4.78
N HIS A 227 16.08 2.98 5.34
CA HIS A 227 15.64 1.87 4.50
C HIS A 227 14.36 2.29 3.76
N ILE A 228 14.22 1.88 2.50
CA ILE A 228 13.10 2.27 1.64
C ILE A 228 12.41 1.01 1.10
N LEU A 229 11.08 1.03 1.09
CA LEU A 229 10.23 0.04 0.47
C LEU A 229 9.28 0.72 -0.51
N GLN A 230 9.35 0.34 -1.77
CA GLN A 230 8.52 0.83 -2.86
C GLN A 230 7.72 -0.34 -3.46
N GLU A 231 6.41 -0.18 -3.59
CA GLU A 231 5.55 -1.11 -4.35
C GLU A 231 5.09 -0.50 -5.68
N GLY A 232 5.06 -1.31 -6.73
CA GLY A 232 4.57 -0.87 -8.04
C GLY A 232 4.11 -2.01 -8.95
N SER A 233 3.43 -1.65 -10.04
CA SER A 233 3.05 -2.57 -11.12
C SER A 233 4.05 -2.59 -12.29
N LEU A 234 5.13 -1.80 -12.22
CA LEU A 234 6.07 -1.55 -13.32
C LEU A 234 5.40 -1.02 -14.61
N GLU A 235 4.30 -0.29 -14.50
CA GLU A 235 3.63 0.33 -15.66
C GLU A 235 4.52 1.34 -16.40
N ASN A 236 5.42 2.02 -15.68
CA ASN A 236 6.43 2.88 -16.25
C ASN A 236 7.81 2.39 -15.81
N VAL A 237 8.42 1.52 -16.63
CA VAL A 237 9.73 0.95 -16.33
C VAL A 237 10.83 2.00 -16.32
N ALA A 238 10.76 3.01 -17.18
CA ALA A 238 11.74 4.10 -17.23
C ALA A 238 11.80 4.83 -15.88
N HIS A 239 10.64 5.17 -15.32
CA HIS A 239 10.57 5.76 -13.99
C HIS A 239 11.19 4.87 -12.90
N THR A 240 10.94 3.56 -12.94
CA THR A 240 11.56 2.62 -11.97
C THR A 240 13.07 2.52 -12.16
N LEU A 241 13.57 2.56 -13.40
CA LEU A 241 15.01 2.55 -13.68
C LEU A 241 15.67 3.83 -13.17
N ASP A 242 15.08 5.00 -13.45
CA ASP A 242 15.57 6.29 -12.95
C ASP A 242 15.62 6.31 -11.42
N TYR A 243 14.59 5.76 -10.78
CA TYR A 243 14.50 5.59 -9.34
C TYR A 243 15.62 4.71 -8.78
N ILE A 244 15.91 3.57 -9.42
CA ILE A 244 17.00 2.68 -9.03
C ILE A 244 18.36 3.37 -9.20
N SER A 245 18.59 4.02 -10.34
CA SER A 245 19.82 4.76 -10.63
C SER A 245 20.06 5.86 -9.59
N TYR A 246 19.04 6.65 -9.27
CA TYR A 246 19.14 7.68 -8.24
C TYR A 246 19.54 7.10 -6.87
N LEU A 247 18.93 5.98 -6.46
CA LEU A 247 19.26 5.35 -5.17
C LEU A 247 20.68 4.74 -5.17
N LYS A 248 21.12 4.16 -6.29
CA LYS A 248 22.50 3.70 -6.48
C LYS A 248 23.50 4.84 -6.31
N ASP A 249 23.23 6.01 -6.91
CA ASP A 249 24.07 7.20 -6.77
C ASP A 249 24.11 7.71 -5.32
N MET A 250 23.06 7.47 -4.54
CA MET A 250 23.00 7.75 -3.09
C MET A 250 23.66 6.65 -2.22
N GLY A 251 24.23 5.61 -2.84
CA GLY A 251 24.93 4.51 -2.16
C GLY A 251 24.02 3.50 -1.49
N TYR A 252 22.83 3.27 -2.04
CA TYR A 252 21.92 2.22 -1.60
C TYR A 252 22.26 0.87 -2.23
N GLU A 253 22.04 -0.19 -1.45
CA GLU A 253 21.93 -1.54 -1.99
C GLU A 253 20.47 -1.81 -2.38
N ILE A 254 20.28 -2.34 -3.59
CA ILE A 254 18.98 -2.45 -4.27
C ILE A 254 18.58 -3.91 -4.36
N CYS A 255 17.49 -4.26 -3.68
CA CYS A 255 16.86 -5.57 -3.78
C CYS A 255 15.51 -5.45 -4.51
N VAL A 256 15.41 -6.11 -5.67
CA VAL A 256 14.16 -6.17 -6.43
C VAL A 256 13.45 -7.48 -6.11
N LEU A 257 12.18 -7.40 -5.72
CA LEU A 257 11.32 -8.56 -5.50
C LEU A 257 10.17 -8.57 -6.50
N LEU A 258 10.08 -9.62 -7.31
CA LEU A 258 9.05 -9.80 -8.31
C LEU A 258 8.02 -10.83 -7.86
N ARG A 259 6.74 -10.46 -7.94
CA ARG A 259 5.62 -11.32 -7.60
C ARG A 259 5.02 -11.98 -8.84
N ALA A 260 5.38 -13.24 -9.06
CA ALA A 260 4.83 -14.06 -10.12
C ALA A 260 3.47 -14.65 -9.72
N CYS A 261 2.40 -14.26 -10.43
CA CYS A 261 1.04 -14.76 -10.17
C CYS A 261 0.29 -15.03 -11.48
N PRO A 262 -0.48 -16.14 -11.58
CA PRO A 262 -1.42 -16.38 -12.66
C PRO A 262 -2.39 -15.22 -12.88
N LYS A 263 -2.60 -14.83 -14.15
CA LYS A 263 -3.54 -13.75 -14.52
C LYS A 263 -4.96 -13.96 -13.96
N LYS A 264 -5.43 -15.22 -13.93
CA LYS A 264 -6.76 -15.57 -13.39
C LYS A 264 -6.84 -15.40 -11.88
N GLU A 265 -5.78 -15.79 -11.16
CA GLU A 265 -5.72 -15.65 -9.71
C GLU A 265 -5.62 -14.19 -9.30
N SER A 266 -4.78 -13.40 -9.97
CA SER A 266 -4.67 -11.96 -9.70
C SER A 266 -5.97 -11.21 -9.99
N TRP A 267 -6.68 -11.58 -11.07
CA TRP A 267 -8.00 -11.02 -11.37
C TRP A 267 -9.04 -11.36 -10.29
N LYS A 268 -9.09 -12.62 -9.83
CA LYS A 268 -9.97 -13.03 -8.73
C LYS A 268 -9.66 -12.26 -7.45
N ALA A 269 -8.38 -12.09 -7.12
CA ALA A 269 -7.94 -11.38 -5.93
C ALA A 269 -8.38 -9.91 -5.94
N ILE A 270 -8.37 -9.24 -7.09
CA ILE A 270 -8.89 -7.86 -7.22
C ILE A 270 -10.37 -7.78 -6.84
N HIS A 271 -11.20 -8.72 -7.29
CA HIS A 271 -12.63 -8.74 -6.93
C HIS A 271 -12.83 -8.99 -5.44
N GLN A 272 -12.04 -9.88 -4.86
CA GLN A 272 -12.07 -10.16 -3.42
C GLN A 272 -11.62 -8.94 -2.59
N LEU A 273 -10.56 -8.25 -3.04
CA LEU A 273 -10.09 -7.01 -2.43
C LEU A 273 -11.17 -5.93 -2.48
N PHE A 274 -11.79 -5.72 -3.66
CA PHE A 274 -12.88 -4.76 -3.80
C PHE A 274 -14.07 -5.09 -2.89
N LEU A 275 -14.46 -6.36 -2.80
CA LEU A 275 -15.55 -6.79 -1.92
C LEU A 275 -15.21 -6.50 -0.45
N GLN A 276 -13.99 -6.82 -0.02
CA GLN A 276 -13.53 -6.54 1.34
C GLN A 276 -13.47 -5.03 1.64
N GLN A 277 -12.97 -4.22 0.71
CA GLN A 277 -13.01 -2.76 0.85
C GLN A 277 -14.46 -2.25 0.92
N ARG A 278 -15.36 -2.73 0.05
CA ARG A 278 -16.77 -2.34 0.06
C ARG A 278 -17.46 -2.66 1.39
N LEU A 279 -17.11 -3.77 2.04
CA LEU A 279 -17.72 -4.19 3.31
C LEU A 279 -17.08 -3.51 4.53
N LYS A 280 -15.76 -3.34 4.55
CA LYS A 280 -15.01 -2.79 5.69
C LYS A 280 -14.86 -1.27 5.65
N ALA A 281 -14.63 -0.71 4.47
CA ALA A 281 -14.30 0.68 4.27
C ALA A 281 -14.78 1.18 2.89
N PRO A 282 -16.10 1.34 2.71
CA PRO A 282 -16.66 1.81 1.45
C PRO A 282 -15.99 3.08 0.91
N GLY A 283 -15.54 3.99 1.79
CA GLY A 283 -14.82 5.23 1.44
C GLY A 283 -13.49 5.02 0.72
N LEU A 284 -12.89 3.84 0.83
CA LEU A 284 -11.62 3.48 0.18
C LEU A 284 -11.81 2.53 -1.01
N SER A 285 -13.04 2.05 -1.23
CA SER A 285 -13.32 1.02 -2.23
C SER A 285 -13.06 1.52 -3.65
N ARG A 286 -12.28 0.74 -4.42
CA ARG A 286 -11.96 1.06 -5.81
C ARG A 286 -12.18 -0.15 -6.72
N LEU A 287 -12.83 0.09 -7.86
CA LEU A 287 -13.01 -0.95 -8.87
C LEU A 287 -11.93 -0.82 -9.94
N ILE A 288 -11.09 -1.85 -10.05
CA ILE A 288 -10.11 -1.96 -11.13
C ILE A 288 -10.78 -2.58 -12.36
N THR A 289 -10.61 -1.96 -13.53
CA THR A 289 -11.17 -2.50 -14.78
C THR A 289 -10.34 -3.67 -15.28
N LYS A 290 -11.00 -4.57 -16.02
CA LYS A 290 -10.32 -5.72 -16.64
C LYS A 290 -9.22 -5.29 -17.60
N ASP A 291 -9.48 -4.25 -18.40
CA ASP A 291 -8.51 -3.73 -19.36
C ASP A 291 -7.27 -3.18 -18.68
N TYR A 292 -7.42 -2.47 -17.56
CA TYR A 292 -6.28 -1.99 -16.79
C TYR A 292 -5.46 -3.15 -16.21
N HIS A 293 -6.11 -4.13 -15.60
CA HIS A 293 -5.44 -5.33 -15.08
C HIS A 293 -4.68 -6.08 -16.18
N ASP A 294 -5.34 -6.33 -17.31
CA ASP A 294 -4.76 -7.10 -18.40
C ASP A 294 -3.56 -6.37 -19.04
N LYS A 295 -3.62 -5.04 -19.16
CA LYS A 295 -2.48 -4.20 -19.57
C LYS A 295 -1.33 -4.28 -18.56
N ALA A 296 -1.62 -4.18 -17.26
CA ALA A 296 -0.61 -4.27 -16.22
C ALA A 296 0.10 -5.64 -16.18
N CYS A 297 -0.61 -6.74 -16.45
CA CYS A 297 0.01 -8.07 -16.60
C CYS A 297 1.02 -8.13 -17.74
N MET A 298 0.68 -7.56 -18.90
CA MET A 298 1.57 -7.53 -20.06
C MET A 298 2.76 -6.60 -19.82
N ALA A 299 2.52 -5.41 -19.29
CA ALA A 299 3.55 -4.43 -18.97
C ALA A 299 4.55 -4.99 -17.95
N PHE A 300 4.08 -5.72 -16.93
CA PHE A 300 4.98 -6.33 -15.94
C PHE A 300 5.97 -7.33 -16.58
N LEU A 301 5.54 -8.14 -17.54
CA LEU A 301 6.44 -9.07 -18.24
C LEU A 301 7.49 -8.35 -19.08
N SER A 302 7.09 -7.34 -19.86
CA SER A 302 8.03 -6.57 -20.68
C SER A 302 8.99 -5.75 -19.80
N ALA A 303 8.45 -5.02 -18.82
CA ALA A 303 9.23 -4.17 -17.92
C ALA A 303 10.25 -4.96 -17.10
N THR A 304 9.91 -6.20 -16.72
CA THR A 304 10.86 -7.06 -16.01
C THR A 304 12.06 -7.42 -16.90
N ASN A 305 11.83 -7.70 -18.19
CA ASN A 305 12.94 -8.00 -19.10
C ASN A 305 13.87 -6.79 -19.25
N ASP A 306 13.28 -5.60 -19.39
CA ASP A 306 14.03 -4.35 -19.49
C ASP A 306 14.84 -4.13 -18.21
N LEU A 307 14.21 -4.26 -17.02
CA LEU A 307 14.86 -4.13 -15.72
C LEU A 307 16.06 -5.08 -15.55
N ILE A 308 15.91 -6.34 -15.93
CA ILE A 308 16.98 -7.35 -15.85
C ILE A 308 18.10 -7.04 -16.84
N SER A 309 17.76 -6.59 -18.05
CA SER A 309 18.75 -6.27 -19.07
C SER A 309 19.68 -5.11 -18.68
N GLN A 310 19.16 -4.16 -17.89
CA GLN A 310 19.93 -3.02 -17.37
C GLN A 310 20.84 -3.43 -16.19
N ASN A 311 20.54 -4.54 -15.51
CA ASN A 311 21.32 -5.11 -14.41
C ASN A 311 21.70 -4.10 -13.31
N LEU A 312 20.75 -3.23 -12.95
CA LEU A 312 20.98 -2.15 -11.96
C LEU A 312 20.73 -2.59 -10.50
N MET A 313 20.16 -3.77 -10.27
CA MET A 313 19.86 -4.30 -8.94
C MET A 313 21.02 -5.14 -8.39
N ASP A 314 21.22 -5.16 -7.08
CA ASP A 314 22.22 -6.02 -6.42
C ASP A 314 21.69 -7.43 -6.22
N ARG A 315 20.38 -7.55 -5.92
CA ARG A 315 19.71 -8.83 -5.74
C ARG A 315 18.34 -8.84 -6.40
N LEU A 316 18.00 -9.96 -7.02
CA LEU A 316 16.69 -10.23 -7.61
C LEU A 316 16.07 -11.46 -6.98
N ILE A 317 14.88 -11.29 -6.41
CA ILE A 317 14.09 -12.38 -5.84
C ILE A 317 12.78 -12.49 -6.62
N ILE A 318 12.39 -13.70 -7.00
CA ILE A 318 11.06 -13.96 -7.59
C ILE A 318 10.30 -14.90 -6.68
N LYS A 319 9.12 -14.48 -6.25
CA LYS A 319 8.22 -15.29 -5.43
C LYS A 319 6.89 -15.46 -6.13
N SER A 320 6.30 -16.63 -5.96
CA SER A 320 4.86 -16.85 -6.18
C SER A 320 4.12 -16.88 -4.84
N PRO A 321 2.78 -16.86 -4.85
CA PRO A 321 2.00 -17.19 -3.64
C PRO A 321 2.36 -18.53 -3.01
N LYS A 322 3.04 -19.43 -3.75
CA LYS A 322 3.51 -20.73 -3.29
C LYS A 322 4.97 -20.72 -2.80
N GLY A 323 5.61 -19.55 -2.68
CA GLY A 323 6.96 -19.39 -2.15
C GLY A 323 7.99 -18.94 -3.19
N LEU A 324 9.27 -19.07 -2.80
CA LEU A 324 10.43 -18.69 -3.59
C LEU A 324 10.48 -19.49 -4.90
N LEU A 325 10.76 -18.79 -6.00
CA LEU A 325 10.97 -19.37 -7.32
C LEU A 325 12.38 -19.11 -7.85
N TYR A 326 12.99 -17.99 -7.48
CA TYR A 326 14.29 -17.54 -7.96
C TYR A 326 14.93 -16.62 -6.93
N ASP A 327 16.23 -16.76 -6.73
CA ASP A 327 17.08 -15.84 -5.97
C ASP A 327 18.40 -15.69 -6.72
N SER A 328 18.82 -14.46 -7.06
CA SER A 328 20.08 -14.24 -7.79
C SER A 328 21.30 -14.67 -6.99
N ASP A 329 21.23 -14.63 -5.66
CA ASP A 329 22.35 -15.01 -4.78
C ASP A 329 22.65 -16.51 -4.87
N ASP A 330 21.67 -17.33 -5.24
CA ASP A 330 21.82 -18.77 -5.44
C ASP A 330 22.46 -19.13 -6.80
N MET A 331 22.83 -18.13 -7.63
CA MET A 331 23.37 -18.28 -9.00
C MET A 331 22.58 -19.26 -9.89
N PRO A 332 21.25 -19.09 -10.03
CA PRO A 332 20.41 -19.99 -10.81
C PRO A 332 20.71 -19.92 -12.32
N THR A 333 20.56 -21.05 -13.01
CA THR A 333 20.77 -21.15 -14.47
C THR A 333 19.52 -20.87 -15.30
N GLU A 334 18.34 -20.80 -14.65
CA GLU A 334 17.08 -20.52 -15.33
C GLU A 334 16.96 -19.06 -15.76
N ARG A 335 16.47 -18.82 -16.98
CA ARG A 335 16.17 -17.46 -17.46
C ARG A 335 14.90 -16.94 -16.77
N VAL A 336 15.02 -15.81 -16.09
CA VAL A 336 13.90 -15.15 -15.39
C VAL A 336 12.68 -14.91 -16.30
N SER A 337 12.91 -14.49 -17.54
CA SER A 337 11.83 -14.22 -18.50
C SER A 337 10.98 -15.46 -18.80
N GLU A 338 11.63 -16.62 -18.93
CA GLU A 338 10.94 -17.90 -19.14
C GLU A 338 10.20 -18.34 -17.88
N LEU A 339 10.80 -18.16 -16.71
CA LEU A 339 10.20 -18.48 -15.42
C LEU A 339 8.90 -17.68 -15.20
N LEU A 340 8.93 -16.36 -15.43
CA LEU A 340 7.77 -15.50 -15.28
C LEU A 340 6.68 -15.80 -16.31
N ALA A 341 7.05 -15.96 -17.59
CA ALA A 341 6.09 -16.30 -18.64
C ALA A 341 5.35 -17.61 -18.34
N ARG A 342 6.07 -18.65 -17.88
CA ARG A 342 5.46 -19.94 -17.51
C ARG A 342 4.50 -19.84 -16.32
N ARG A 343 4.75 -18.92 -15.38
CA ARG A 343 4.00 -18.77 -14.12
C ARG A 343 2.82 -17.81 -14.21
N MET A 344 2.83 -16.86 -15.16
CA MET A 344 1.76 -15.87 -15.33
C MET A 344 0.68 -16.29 -16.32
N VAL A 345 1.01 -17.14 -17.30
CA VAL A 345 0.10 -17.59 -18.38
C VAL A 345 -0.79 -18.76 -17.95
N LYS A 346 -0.28 -19.65 -17.10
CA LYS A 346 -1.08 -20.69 -16.42
C LYS A 346 -1.99 -20.04 -15.40
#